data_AF-I7LT35-F1
#
_entry.id   AF-I7LT35-F1
#
_cell.length_a   1.000
_cell.length_b   1.000
_cell.length_c   1.000
_cell.angle_alpha   90.00
_cell.angle_beta   90.00
_cell.angle_gamma   90.00
#
_symmetry.space_group_name_H-M   'P 1'
#
loop_
_entity.id
_entity.type
_entity.pdbx_description
1 polymer ?
#
loop_
_entity_poly.entity_id
_entity_poly.type
_entity_poly.pdbx_seq_one_letter_code
_entity_poly.pdbx_strand_id
1 'polypeptide(L)'
;MFKIFKKSKKQNKSKRESSLDSMKEQFVQSTKAKNLPPRFAEQLLFLEMEMEQEIVDLNSVKKLLELYANAIEYYESIKSDKYFIFKNKTQSLLLKPNVSSAMIREQMQNRQKQDMLKNKQEDQSKMAKHENNQKVKEEQNLPIALQQQQKEHNLKVQYINAQDSQENAKILLCQHKQEQNYTKNIINGEIKNQTNEVLKRLEQRRKSKLEKVEQCSQIVQRDRTISLQIDNSFDERKKQFEDSSIQKQNIKQLNQLLDQLSLQKNEQSPQSSNSTKEDSTSCSSQNEKKPSEIGSSGSNISPIKEEIDLNQYKKADFSSNKKKDNLSMKRNINDLYQTPNKENDKQLINKIIINGFSNSSSNQANLDSPVLIKMNSYGKNADQKQLNMKWMTASTNNFHNAFQFN
;
A
#
# COMPACT_ATOMS: atom_id res chain seq x y z
N MET A 1 -32.42 -57.93 46.22
CA MET A 1 -33.28 -56.88 45.62
C MET A 1 -32.47 -56.01 44.63
N PHE A 2 -31.95 -56.56 43.55
CA PHE A 2 -31.29 -55.77 42.48
C PHE A 2 -31.49 -56.47 41.13
N LYS A 3 -32.66 -56.27 40.53
CA LYS A 3 -32.96 -56.61 39.14
C LYS A 3 -34.05 -55.67 38.64
N ILE A 4 -33.69 -54.48 38.17
CA ILE A 4 -34.43 -53.67 37.18
C ILE A 4 -33.43 -52.59 36.76
N PHE A 5 -32.87 -52.65 35.54
CA PHE A 5 -32.42 -51.50 34.72
C PHE A 5 -31.61 -51.98 33.50
N LYS A 6 -32.22 -52.76 32.61
CA LYS A 6 -31.70 -52.97 31.25
C LYS A 6 -32.86 -53.24 30.29
N LYS A 7 -33.44 -52.19 29.69
CA LYS A 7 -34.16 -52.23 28.40
C LYS A 7 -34.75 -50.86 28.06
N SER A 8 -34.01 -50.03 27.31
CA SER A 8 -34.57 -48.92 26.51
C SER A 8 -33.47 -48.19 25.71
N LYS A 9 -32.89 -48.88 24.72
CA LYS A 9 -31.95 -48.22 23.78
C LYS A 9 -32.01 -48.86 22.39
N LYS A 10 -33.19 -48.88 21.77
CA LYS A 10 -33.31 -49.42 20.40
C LYS A 10 -34.52 -48.96 19.57
N GLN A 11 -34.93 -47.69 19.61
CA GLN A 11 -35.95 -47.17 18.67
C GLN A 11 -35.79 -45.66 18.35
N ASN A 12 -34.63 -45.22 17.85
CA ASN A 12 -34.47 -43.82 17.38
C ASN A 12 -33.48 -43.71 16.19
N LYS A 13 -33.49 -44.68 15.26
CA LYS A 13 -32.52 -44.70 14.14
C LYS A 13 -33.13 -44.57 12.73
N SER A 14 -34.45 -44.43 12.57
CA SER A 14 -35.06 -44.39 11.21
C SER A 14 -35.74 -43.07 10.82
N LYS A 15 -35.63 -42.00 11.63
CA LYS A 15 -36.29 -40.71 11.35
C LYS A 15 -35.32 -39.55 11.05
N ARG A 16 -34.04 -39.85 10.77
CA ARG A 16 -33.01 -38.83 10.48
C ARG A 16 -32.57 -38.76 9.02
N GLU A 17 -32.97 -39.70 8.16
CA GLU A 17 -32.54 -39.70 6.75
C GLU A 17 -33.51 -38.95 5.82
N SER A 18 -34.78 -38.76 6.21
CA SER A 18 -35.74 -37.99 5.40
C SER A 18 -35.68 -36.46 5.61
N SER A 19 -34.81 -35.96 6.49
CA SER A 19 -34.65 -34.52 6.76
C SER A 19 -33.46 -33.91 6.02
N LEU A 20 -32.57 -34.72 5.45
CA LEU A 20 -31.36 -34.23 4.79
C LEU A 20 -31.59 -33.91 3.30
N ASP A 21 -32.56 -34.56 2.66
CA ASP A 21 -32.89 -34.27 1.25
C ASP A 21 -33.74 -33.00 1.10
N SER A 22 -34.59 -32.66 2.07
CA SER A 22 -35.33 -31.39 2.07
C SER A 22 -34.46 -30.14 2.28
N MET A 23 -33.26 -30.28 2.88
CA MET A 23 -32.31 -29.17 3.02
C MET A 23 -31.45 -28.96 1.76
N LYS A 24 -31.34 -29.97 0.87
CA LYS A 24 -30.62 -29.82 -0.39
C LYS A 24 -31.44 -29.10 -1.46
N GLU A 25 -32.77 -29.26 -1.46
CA GLU A 25 -33.64 -28.58 -2.44
C GLU A 25 -33.78 -27.06 -2.22
N GLN A 26 -33.57 -26.54 -1.01
CA GLN A 26 -33.56 -25.08 -0.78
C GLN A 26 -32.27 -24.39 -1.27
N PHE A 27 -31.18 -25.12 -1.49
CA PHE A 27 -29.93 -24.56 -2.00
C PHE A 27 -29.81 -24.55 -3.53
N VAL A 28 -30.73 -25.23 -4.25
CA VAL A 28 -30.64 -25.37 -5.72
C VAL A 28 -31.38 -24.25 -6.47
N GLN A 29 -32.16 -23.40 -5.79
CA GLN A 29 -32.85 -22.27 -6.44
C GLN A 29 -31.95 -21.05 -6.74
N SER A 30 -30.68 -21.03 -6.34
CA SER A 30 -29.79 -19.87 -6.53
C SER A 30 -28.94 -19.88 -7.81
N THR A 31 -29.07 -20.89 -8.68
CA THR A 31 -28.25 -21.00 -9.91
C THR A 31 -28.81 -20.24 -11.11
N LYS A 32 -29.94 -19.54 -10.96
CA LYS A 32 -30.36 -18.56 -11.98
C LYS A 32 -29.36 -17.42 -11.94
N ALA A 33 -28.58 -17.26 -13.01
CA ALA A 33 -27.62 -16.19 -13.18
C ALA A 33 -28.27 -14.85 -12.77
N LYS A 34 -27.82 -14.29 -11.65
CA LYS A 34 -28.39 -13.06 -11.09
C LYS A 34 -27.99 -11.92 -12.01
N ASN A 35 -28.87 -11.51 -12.91
CA ASN A 35 -28.58 -10.35 -13.76
C ASN A 35 -28.51 -9.08 -12.91
N LEU A 36 -27.58 -8.19 -13.25
CA LEU A 36 -27.51 -6.86 -12.62
C LEU A 36 -28.80 -6.06 -12.88
N PRO A 37 -29.21 -5.18 -11.94
CA PRO A 37 -30.34 -4.30 -12.14
C PRO A 37 -30.21 -3.45 -13.43
N PRO A 38 -31.32 -3.11 -14.11
CA PRO A 38 -31.27 -2.23 -15.27
C PRO A 38 -30.73 -0.85 -14.87
N ARG A 39 -29.93 -0.24 -15.75
CA ARG A 39 -29.22 1.04 -15.51
C ARG A 39 -28.26 1.02 -14.32
N PHE A 40 -27.75 -0.16 -13.94
CA PHE A 40 -26.77 -0.32 -12.87
C PHE A 40 -25.59 0.67 -12.97
N ALA A 41 -24.95 0.75 -14.14
CA ALA A 41 -23.76 1.59 -14.32
C ALA A 41 -24.04 3.09 -14.12
N GLU A 42 -25.17 3.57 -14.63
CA GLU A 42 -25.60 4.96 -14.47
C GLU A 42 -25.89 5.29 -13.00
N GLN A 43 -26.70 4.45 -12.34
CA GLN A 43 -27.05 4.63 -10.93
C GLN A 43 -25.82 4.60 -10.02
N LEU A 44 -24.90 3.65 -10.30
CA LEU A 44 -23.65 3.53 -9.57
C LEU A 44 -22.81 4.81 -9.70
N LEU A 45 -22.65 5.31 -10.92
CA LEU A 45 -21.87 6.51 -11.19
C LEU A 45 -22.47 7.75 -10.50
N PHE A 46 -23.78 7.95 -10.61
CA PHE A 46 -24.46 9.08 -9.96
C PHE A 46 -24.29 9.06 -8.44
N LEU A 47 -24.47 7.90 -7.81
CA LEU A 47 -24.27 7.75 -6.38
C LEU A 47 -22.80 7.91 -5.98
N GLU A 48 -21.85 7.40 -6.77
CA GLU A 48 -20.41 7.60 -6.52
C GLU A 48 -20.05 9.09 -6.52
N MET A 49 -20.57 9.88 -7.47
CA MET A 49 -20.39 11.33 -7.50
C MET A 49 -21.03 12.04 -6.29
N GLU A 50 -22.21 11.59 -5.85
CA GLU A 50 -22.88 12.13 -4.66
C GLU A 50 -22.05 11.89 -3.39
N MET A 51 -21.33 10.76 -3.29
CA MET A 51 -20.42 10.46 -2.17
C MET A 51 -19.13 11.30 -2.15
N GLU A 52 -18.89 12.13 -3.16
CA GLU A 52 -17.78 13.09 -3.17
C GLU A 52 -18.18 14.45 -2.57
N GLN A 53 -19.46 14.67 -2.31
CA GLN A 53 -19.96 15.88 -1.67
C GLN A 53 -19.63 15.91 -0.18
N GLU A 54 -19.52 17.10 0.40
CA GLU A 54 -19.22 17.28 1.83
C GLU A 54 -20.39 16.83 2.72
N ILE A 55 -21.62 17.12 2.29
CA ILE A 55 -22.85 16.71 2.97
C ILE A 55 -23.46 15.57 2.16
N VAL A 56 -23.48 14.37 2.76
CA VAL A 56 -23.95 13.16 2.10
C VAL A 56 -25.26 12.70 2.74
N ASP A 57 -26.26 12.38 1.91
CA ASP A 57 -27.47 11.70 2.39
C ASP A 57 -27.18 10.21 2.62
N LEU A 58 -27.65 9.72 3.75
CA LEU A 58 -27.39 8.35 4.16
C LEU A 58 -28.26 7.34 3.38
N ASN A 59 -29.41 7.74 2.85
CA ASN A 59 -30.16 6.85 1.94
C ASN A 59 -29.35 6.58 0.67
N SER A 60 -28.63 7.58 0.16
CA SER A 60 -27.74 7.44 -0.99
C SER A 60 -26.56 6.50 -0.66
N VAL A 61 -25.99 6.60 0.55
CA VAL A 61 -24.97 5.64 1.04
C VAL A 61 -25.51 4.20 1.06
N LYS A 62 -26.71 3.98 1.63
CA LYS A 62 -27.32 2.65 1.72
C LYS A 62 -27.59 2.05 0.33
N LYS A 63 -28.14 2.85 -0.58
CA LYS A 63 -28.36 2.44 -1.98
C LYS A 63 -27.06 2.08 -2.70
N LEU A 64 -26.00 2.86 -2.49
CA LEU A 64 -24.71 2.56 -3.11
C LEU A 64 -24.09 1.27 -2.56
N LEU A 65 -24.20 1.03 -1.25
CA LEU A 65 -23.76 -0.23 -0.64
C LEU A 65 -24.53 -1.44 -1.17
N GLU A 66 -25.84 -1.28 -1.40
CA GLU A 66 -26.68 -2.32 -2.01
C GLU A 66 -26.25 -2.60 -3.47
N LEU A 67 -25.99 -1.57 -4.27
CA LEU A 67 -25.46 -1.74 -5.63
C LEU A 67 -24.10 -2.44 -5.63
N TYR A 68 -23.19 -2.09 -4.72
CA TYR A 68 -21.92 -2.79 -4.58
C TYR A 68 -22.10 -4.25 -4.15
N ALA A 69 -23.01 -4.54 -3.23
CA ALA A 69 -23.30 -5.92 -2.82
C ALA A 69 -23.80 -6.76 -4.01
N ASN A 70 -24.75 -6.22 -4.78
CA ASN A 70 -25.27 -6.85 -5.99
C ASN A 70 -24.17 -7.07 -7.05
N ALA A 71 -23.26 -6.10 -7.21
CA ALA A 71 -22.14 -6.21 -8.13
C ALA A 71 -21.14 -7.28 -7.69
N ILE A 72 -20.78 -7.33 -6.40
CA ILE A 72 -19.87 -8.34 -5.84
C ILE A 72 -20.46 -9.73 -6.09
N GLU A 73 -21.72 -9.95 -5.72
CA GLU A 73 -22.39 -11.23 -5.92
C GLU A 73 -22.42 -11.64 -7.41
N TYR A 74 -22.77 -10.71 -8.31
CA TYR A 74 -22.77 -10.98 -9.74
C TYR A 74 -21.38 -11.34 -10.28
N TYR A 75 -20.38 -10.48 -10.02
CA TYR A 75 -19.02 -10.68 -10.56
C TYR A 75 -18.32 -11.89 -9.95
N GLU A 76 -18.63 -12.24 -8.69
CA GLU A 76 -18.18 -13.48 -8.05
C GLU A 76 -18.79 -14.72 -8.73
N SER A 77 -20.08 -14.69 -9.06
CA SER A 77 -20.76 -15.81 -9.74
C SER A 77 -20.16 -16.14 -11.11
N ILE A 78 -19.71 -15.12 -11.85
CA ILE A 78 -19.05 -15.28 -13.16
C ILE A 78 -17.52 -15.38 -13.04
N LYS A 79 -16.97 -15.47 -11.81
CA LYS A 79 -15.53 -15.55 -11.51
C LYS A 79 -14.69 -14.45 -12.19
N SER A 80 -15.22 -13.24 -12.26
CA SER A 80 -14.51 -12.10 -12.82
C SER A 80 -13.71 -11.36 -11.75
N ASP A 81 -12.45 -11.00 -12.06
CA ASP A 81 -11.58 -10.22 -11.17
C ASP A 81 -12.18 -8.86 -10.76
N LYS A 82 -13.19 -8.37 -11.49
CA LYS A 82 -13.95 -7.16 -11.14
C LYS A 82 -14.59 -7.26 -9.74
N TYR A 83 -14.85 -8.47 -9.23
CA TYR A 83 -15.38 -8.64 -7.88
C TYR A 83 -14.46 -8.01 -6.82
N PHE A 84 -13.14 -8.14 -6.98
CA PHE A 84 -12.16 -7.54 -6.06
C PHE A 84 -12.21 -6.02 -6.09
N ILE A 85 -12.44 -5.44 -7.28
CA ILE A 85 -12.56 -3.99 -7.45
C ILE A 85 -13.76 -3.47 -6.64
N PHE A 86 -14.92 -4.11 -6.77
CA PHE A 86 -16.11 -3.71 -6.01
C PHE A 86 -15.96 -3.94 -4.51
N LYS A 87 -15.34 -5.05 -4.09
CA LYS A 87 -15.01 -5.30 -2.68
C LYS A 87 -14.12 -4.20 -2.10
N ASN A 88 -13.08 -3.79 -2.81
CA ASN A 88 -12.18 -2.71 -2.39
C ASN A 88 -12.92 -1.36 -2.36
N LYS A 89 -13.73 -1.07 -3.39
CA LYS A 89 -14.56 0.15 -3.42
C LYS A 89 -15.52 0.24 -2.23
N THR A 90 -16.16 -0.86 -1.83
CA THR A 90 -17.01 -0.91 -0.62
C THR A 90 -16.21 -0.56 0.63
N GLN A 91 -15.02 -1.15 0.80
CA GLN A 91 -14.16 -0.85 1.96
C GLN A 91 -13.71 0.61 1.95
N SER A 92 -13.26 1.13 0.80
CA SER A 92 -12.85 2.52 0.66
C SER A 92 -13.99 3.50 0.93
N LEU A 93 -15.23 3.19 0.49
CA LEU A 93 -16.41 4.00 0.74
C LEU A 93 -16.67 4.17 2.24
N LEU A 94 -16.60 3.08 3.01
CA LEU A 94 -16.83 3.09 4.47
C LEU A 94 -15.74 3.85 5.24
N LEU A 95 -14.54 3.97 4.67
CA LEU A 95 -13.44 4.75 5.24
C LEU A 95 -13.53 6.25 4.93
N LYS A 96 -14.41 6.68 4.02
CA LYS A 96 -14.56 8.10 3.71
C LYS A 96 -15.16 8.87 4.90
N PRO A 97 -14.61 10.05 5.28
CA PRO A 97 -15.01 10.77 6.49
C PRO A 97 -16.43 11.33 6.43
N ASN A 98 -16.88 11.78 5.26
CA ASN A 98 -18.24 12.26 5.01
C ASN A 98 -19.28 11.14 5.18
N VAL A 99 -19.01 9.96 4.63
CA VAL A 99 -19.85 8.76 4.77
C VAL A 99 -19.92 8.30 6.22
N SER A 100 -18.77 8.18 6.89
CA SER A 100 -18.71 7.81 8.32
C SER A 100 -19.49 8.81 9.19
N SER A 101 -19.36 10.11 8.92
CA SER A 101 -20.10 11.15 9.63
C SER A 101 -21.61 11.05 9.42
N ALA A 102 -22.06 10.72 8.20
CA ALA A 102 -23.47 10.51 7.90
C ALA A 102 -24.05 9.30 8.67
N MET A 103 -23.32 8.19 8.73
CA MET A 103 -23.72 6.99 9.49
C MET A 103 -23.80 7.26 11.00
N ILE A 104 -22.82 7.96 11.57
CA ILE A 104 -22.81 8.34 12.99
C ILE A 104 -24.00 9.26 13.32
N ARG A 105 -24.30 10.22 12.43
CA ARG A 105 -25.43 11.14 12.61
C ARG A 105 -26.75 10.40 12.68
N GLU A 106 -27.01 9.45 11.77
CA GLU A 106 -28.22 8.62 11.81
C GLU A 106 -28.29 7.80 13.10
N GLN A 107 -27.18 7.18 13.51
CA GLN A 107 -27.15 6.39 14.73
C GLN A 107 -27.50 7.23 15.98
N MET A 108 -27.01 8.47 16.06
CA MET A 108 -27.36 9.39 17.14
C MET A 108 -28.85 9.77 17.10
N GLN A 109 -29.40 10.06 15.92
CA GLN A 109 -30.82 10.36 15.76
C GLN A 109 -31.70 9.17 16.18
N ASN A 110 -31.31 7.94 15.85
CA ASN A 110 -32.05 6.74 16.23
C ASN A 110 -32.04 6.50 17.75
N ARG A 111 -30.92 6.81 18.44
CA ARG A 111 -30.87 6.76 19.91
C ARG A 111 -31.78 7.80 20.55
N GLN A 112 -31.75 9.03 20.06
CA GLN A 112 -32.65 10.09 20.55
C GLN A 112 -34.12 9.69 20.37
N LYS A 113 -34.49 9.10 19.22
CA LYS A 113 -35.85 8.57 18.99
C LYS A 113 -36.21 7.46 19.98
N GLN A 114 -35.29 6.53 20.26
CA GLN A 114 -35.51 5.46 21.24
C GLN A 114 -35.68 6.00 22.66
N ASP A 115 -34.88 7.00 23.06
CA ASP A 115 -34.98 7.60 24.40
C ASP A 115 -36.30 8.38 24.56
N MET A 116 -36.75 9.09 23.52
CA MET A 116 -38.07 9.73 23.53
C MET A 116 -39.22 8.72 23.62
N LEU A 117 -39.10 7.56 22.97
CA LEU A 117 -40.11 6.50 23.05
C LEU A 117 -40.16 5.86 24.45
N LYS A 118 -38.99 5.65 25.09
CA LYS A 118 -38.92 5.13 26.47
C LYS A 118 -39.57 6.09 27.47
N ASN A 119 -39.27 7.39 27.36
CA ASN A 119 -39.86 8.38 28.26
C ASN A 119 -41.39 8.45 28.11
N LYS A 120 -41.92 8.35 26.89
CA LYS A 120 -43.38 8.28 26.65
C LYS A 120 -44.04 7.06 27.30
N GLN A 121 -43.37 5.90 27.29
CA GLN A 121 -43.89 4.69 27.93
C GLN A 121 -43.86 4.81 29.47
N GLU A 122 -42.84 5.45 30.04
CA GLU A 122 -42.80 5.70 31.49
C GLU A 122 -43.91 6.65 31.95
N ASP A 123 -44.21 7.70 31.19
CA ASP A 123 -45.27 8.65 31.55
C ASP A 123 -46.67 8.03 31.45
N GLN A 124 -46.93 7.18 30.45
CA GLN A 124 -48.16 6.39 30.38
C GLN A 124 -48.28 5.41 31.56
N SER A 125 -47.16 4.81 31.98
CA SER A 125 -47.13 3.90 33.13
C SER A 125 -47.34 4.61 34.47
N LYS A 126 -46.95 5.88 34.59
CA LYS A 126 -47.19 6.71 35.78
C LYS A 126 -48.65 7.18 35.87
N MET A 127 -49.29 7.49 34.73
CA MET A 127 -50.72 7.85 34.69
C MET A 127 -51.62 6.66 35.05
N ALA A 128 -51.31 5.45 34.57
CA ALA A 128 -52.06 4.24 34.93
C ALA A 128 -51.96 3.87 36.43
N LYS A 129 -50.92 4.33 37.14
CA LYS A 129 -50.78 4.13 38.60
C LYS A 129 -51.52 5.16 39.44
N HIS A 130 -51.97 6.28 38.85
CA HIS A 130 -52.64 7.33 39.60
C HIS A 130 -54.16 7.14 39.73
N GLU A 131 -54.74 6.19 38.99
CA GLU A 131 -56.19 5.91 39.00
C GLU A 131 -56.61 4.81 40.01
N ASN A 132 -55.67 4.27 40.79
CA ASN A 132 -55.96 3.26 41.83
C ASN A 132 -55.69 3.72 43.28
N ASN A 133 -55.42 5.02 43.49
CA ASN A 133 -55.07 5.58 44.81
C ASN A 133 -56.17 6.50 45.39
N GLN A 134 -57.41 6.01 45.46
CA GLN A 134 -58.47 6.67 46.25
C GLN A 134 -59.10 5.79 47.34
N LYS A 135 -58.55 4.59 47.60
CA LYS A 135 -58.87 3.78 48.78
C LYS A 135 -57.60 3.11 49.28
N VAL A 136 -56.95 3.69 50.28
CA VAL A 136 -56.20 3.07 51.40
C VAL A 136 -55.46 4.22 52.08
N LYS A 137 -56.13 4.89 53.03
CA LYS A 137 -55.51 5.79 54.01
C LYS A 137 -55.57 5.09 55.36
N GLU A 138 -54.82 4.01 55.54
CA GLU A 138 -54.70 3.35 56.85
C GLU A 138 -53.53 2.35 56.85
N GLU A 139 -52.32 2.81 56.52
CA GLU A 139 -51.10 2.01 56.77
C GLU A 139 -49.85 2.91 56.82
N GLN A 140 -49.91 3.98 57.60
CA GLN A 140 -48.73 4.75 57.98
C GLN A 140 -48.14 4.18 59.26
N ASN A 141 -47.38 3.09 59.12
CA ASN A 141 -46.28 2.70 60.02
C ASN A 141 -45.49 1.56 59.36
N LEU A 142 -45.00 1.80 58.14
CA LEU A 142 -43.95 0.96 57.59
C LEU A 142 -42.70 1.17 58.46
N PRO A 143 -42.14 0.13 59.09
CA PRO A 143 -41.11 0.28 60.11
C PRO A 143 -39.88 0.95 59.49
N ILE A 144 -39.37 2.00 60.15
CA ILE A 144 -38.17 2.77 59.79
C ILE A 144 -36.98 1.86 59.38
N ALA A 145 -36.92 0.65 59.95
CA ALA A 145 -35.97 -0.40 59.60
C ALA A 145 -36.01 -0.82 58.13
N LEU A 146 -37.20 -0.90 57.50
CA LEU A 146 -37.34 -1.29 56.10
C LEU A 146 -36.80 -0.19 55.16
N GLN A 147 -37.03 1.07 55.52
CA GLN A 147 -36.50 2.21 54.76
C GLN A 147 -34.98 2.29 54.87
N GLN A 148 -34.41 1.97 56.03
CA GLN A 148 -32.97 1.87 56.21
C GLN A 148 -32.38 0.71 55.37
N GLN A 149 -33.01 -0.46 55.36
CA GLN A 149 -32.58 -1.57 54.50
C GLN A 149 -32.60 -1.21 53.01
N GLN A 150 -33.60 -0.47 52.53
CA GLN A 150 -33.62 0.01 51.14
C GLN A 150 -32.47 0.97 50.83
N LYS A 151 -32.14 1.88 51.76
CA LYS A 151 -30.99 2.80 51.60
C LYS A 151 -29.67 2.03 51.54
N GLU A 152 -29.47 1.04 52.42
CA GLU A 152 -28.29 0.18 52.39
C GLU A 152 -28.19 -0.63 51.10
N HIS A 153 -29.31 -1.18 50.62
CA HIS A 153 -29.36 -1.90 49.36
C HIS A 153 -28.97 -1.01 48.17
N ASN A 154 -29.49 0.22 48.12
CA ASN A 154 -29.15 1.18 47.07
C ASN A 154 -27.67 1.57 47.10
N LEU A 155 -27.07 1.75 48.28
CA LEU A 155 -25.64 2.00 48.44
C LEU A 155 -24.79 0.82 47.94
N LYS A 156 -25.19 -0.42 48.24
CA LYS A 156 -24.52 -1.63 47.73
C LYS A 156 -24.60 -1.73 46.21
N VAL A 157 -25.76 -1.45 45.62
CA VAL A 157 -25.93 -1.43 44.16
C VAL A 157 -25.07 -0.35 43.51
N GLN A 158 -24.99 0.86 44.09
CA GLN A 158 -24.10 1.91 43.59
C GLN A 158 -22.62 1.50 43.64
N TYR A 159 -22.19 0.84 44.71
CA TYR A 159 -20.82 0.34 44.85
C TYR A 159 -20.49 -0.73 43.79
N ILE A 160 -21.40 -1.69 43.57
CA ILE A 160 -21.26 -2.72 42.52
C ILE A 160 -21.13 -2.06 41.15
N ASN A 161 -22.02 -1.10 40.83
CA ASN A 161 -21.98 -0.39 39.54
C ASN A 161 -20.68 0.41 39.33
N ALA A 162 -20.14 1.02 40.39
CA ALA A 162 -18.87 1.74 40.33
C ALA A 162 -17.69 0.78 40.07
N GLN A 163 -17.70 -0.39 40.71
CA GLN A 163 -16.69 -1.43 40.53
C GLN A 163 -16.73 -2.01 39.10
N ASP A 164 -17.93 -2.34 38.60
CA ASP A 164 -18.13 -2.84 37.23
C ASP A 164 -17.69 -1.79 36.20
N SER A 165 -17.97 -0.51 36.44
CA SER A 165 -17.51 0.59 35.59
C SER A 165 -15.97 0.68 35.56
N GLN A 166 -15.32 0.50 36.72
CA GLN A 166 -13.86 0.49 36.81
C GLN A 166 -13.24 -0.71 36.09
N GLU A 167 -13.83 -1.90 36.20
CA GLU A 167 -13.37 -3.11 35.51
C GLU A 167 -13.55 -2.98 33.99
N ASN A 168 -14.70 -2.47 33.55
CA ASN A 168 -14.94 -2.16 32.15
C ASN A 168 -13.94 -1.14 31.58
N ALA A 169 -13.56 -0.12 32.37
CA ALA A 169 -12.51 0.83 31.97
C ALA A 169 -11.14 0.16 31.83
N LYS A 170 -10.78 -0.77 32.72
CA LYS A 170 -9.53 -1.54 32.64
C LYS A 170 -9.50 -2.45 31.39
N ILE A 171 -10.61 -3.13 31.09
CA ILE A 171 -10.73 -3.97 29.88
C ILE A 171 -10.54 -3.12 28.63
N LEU A 172 -11.19 -1.95 28.57
CA LEU A 172 -11.06 -1.03 27.44
C LEU A 172 -9.62 -0.52 27.26
N LEU A 173 -8.94 -0.17 28.36
CA LEU A 173 -7.53 0.23 28.33
C LEU A 173 -6.62 -0.91 27.84
N CYS A 174 -6.89 -2.14 28.27
CA CYS A 174 -6.17 -3.33 27.82
C CYS A 174 -6.34 -3.55 26.31
N GLN A 175 -7.58 -3.49 25.82
CA GLN A 175 -7.90 -3.60 24.39
C GLN A 175 -7.20 -2.50 23.58
N HIS A 176 -7.27 -1.24 24.04
CA HIS A 176 -6.61 -0.15 23.35
C HIS A 176 -5.09 -0.32 23.28
N LYS A 177 -4.47 -0.81 24.36
CA LYS A 177 -3.04 -1.14 24.39
C LYS A 177 -2.68 -2.26 23.40
N GLN A 178 -3.54 -3.26 23.26
CA GLN A 178 -3.36 -4.34 22.28
C GLN A 178 -3.45 -3.81 20.84
N GLU A 179 -4.43 -2.95 20.54
CA GLU A 179 -4.59 -2.31 19.23
C GLU A 179 -3.39 -1.40 18.87
N GLN A 180 -2.87 -0.65 19.84
CA GLN A 180 -1.65 0.14 19.66
C GLN A 180 -0.45 -0.74 19.31
N ASN A 181 -0.26 -1.87 20.02
CA ASN A 181 0.82 -2.81 19.72
C ASN A 181 0.67 -3.44 18.34
N TYR A 182 -0.57 -3.80 17.95
CA TYR A 182 -0.86 -4.34 16.63
C TYR A 182 -0.51 -3.34 15.52
N THR A 183 -0.95 -2.08 15.67
CA THR A 183 -0.65 -0.98 14.74
C THR A 183 0.86 -0.75 14.63
N LYS A 184 1.56 -0.74 15.77
CA LYS A 184 3.02 -0.60 15.82
C LYS A 184 3.73 -1.74 15.06
N ASN A 185 3.23 -2.96 15.17
CA ASN A 185 3.78 -4.11 14.45
C ASN A 185 3.57 -4.01 12.94
N ILE A 186 2.40 -3.54 12.49
CA ILE A 186 2.14 -3.29 11.06
C ILE A 186 3.10 -2.23 10.52
N ILE A 187 3.20 -1.08 11.19
CA ILE A 187 4.09 0.02 10.78
C ILE A 187 5.53 -0.46 10.71
N ASN A 188 6.00 -1.20 11.73
CA ASN A 188 7.36 -1.75 11.73
C ASN A 188 7.58 -2.79 10.61
N GLY A 189 6.55 -3.58 10.27
CA GLY A 189 6.60 -4.51 9.14
C GLY A 189 6.75 -3.77 7.82
N GLU A 190 5.97 -2.72 7.61
CA GLU A 190 6.02 -1.90 6.39
C GLU A 190 7.36 -1.16 6.24
N ILE A 191 7.89 -0.57 7.32
CA ILE A 191 9.21 0.07 7.32
C ILE A 191 10.30 -0.92 6.93
N LYS A 192 10.24 -2.16 7.46
CA LYS A 192 11.20 -3.22 7.09
C LYS A 192 11.07 -3.61 5.61
N ASN A 193 9.85 -3.76 5.11
CA ASN A 193 9.61 -4.09 3.70
C ASN A 193 10.15 -2.99 2.77
N GLN A 194 9.88 -1.72 3.08
CA GLN A 194 10.41 -0.58 2.33
C GLN A 194 11.94 -0.52 2.37
N THR A 195 12.53 -0.78 3.54
CA THR A 195 14.00 -0.85 3.69
C THR A 195 14.58 -1.95 2.80
N ASN A 196 13.97 -3.13 2.77
CA ASN A 196 14.40 -4.25 1.93
C ASN A 196 14.28 -3.93 0.43
N GLU A 197 13.18 -3.29 0.02
CA GLU A 197 12.98 -2.85 -1.37
C GLU A 197 14.03 -1.83 -1.81
N VAL A 198 14.36 -0.86 -0.95
CA VAL A 198 15.44 0.11 -1.22
C VAL A 198 16.79 -0.58 -1.34
N LEU A 199 17.11 -1.52 -0.44
CA LEU A 199 18.36 -2.29 -0.50
C LEU A 199 18.45 -3.12 -1.79
N LYS A 200 17.35 -3.77 -2.19
CA LYS A 200 17.27 -4.54 -3.44
C LYS A 200 17.51 -3.67 -4.68
N ARG A 201 16.90 -2.47 -4.74
CA ARG A 201 17.13 -1.51 -5.83
C ARG A 201 18.58 -1.02 -5.85
N LEU A 202 19.19 -0.77 -4.68
CA LEU A 202 20.60 -0.38 -4.59
C LEU A 202 21.52 -1.51 -5.07
N GLU A 203 21.24 -2.76 -4.73
CA GLU A 203 21.99 -3.92 -5.20
C GLU A 203 21.87 -4.09 -6.72
N GLN A 204 20.66 -3.96 -7.29
CA GLN A 204 20.46 -3.98 -8.74
C GLN A 204 21.24 -2.87 -9.46
N ARG A 205 21.26 -1.65 -8.90
CA ARG A 205 22.07 -0.54 -9.45
C ARG A 205 23.56 -0.86 -9.40
N ARG A 206 24.05 -1.50 -8.33
CA ARG A 206 25.45 -1.94 -8.23
C ARG A 206 25.79 -2.98 -9.30
N LYS A 207 24.93 -3.99 -9.48
CA LYS A 207 25.10 -5.03 -10.53
C LYS A 207 25.10 -4.43 -11.93
N SER A 208 24.11 -3.59 -12.25
CA SER A 208 24.02 -2.92 -13.55
C SER A 208 25.23 -2.03 -13.83
N LYS A 209 25.80 -1.37 -12.81
CA LYS A 209 27.01 -0.56 -12.96
C LYS A 209 28.23 -1.44 -13.24
N LEU A 210 28.35 -2.57 -12.55
CA LEU A 210 29.43 -3.53 -12.77
C LEU A 210 29.39 -4.10 -14.19
N GLU A 211 28.21 -4.52 -14.67
CA GLU A 211 28.00 -5.01 -16.03
C GLU A 211 28.40 -3.98 -17.08
N LYS A 212 28.04 -2.69 -16.89
CA LYS A 212 28.47 -1.61 -17.80
C LYS A 212 29.98 -1.42 -17.81
N VAL A 213 30.64 -1.54 -16.66
CA VAL A 213 32.11 -1.47 -16.57
C VAL A 213 32.76 -2.66 -17.29
N GLU A 214 32.21 -3.87 -17.13
CA GLU A 214 32.67 -5.06 -17.85
C GLU A 214 32.49 -4.93 -19.36
N GLN A 215 31.33 -4.45 -19.82
CA GLN A 215 31.08 -4.18 -21.24
C GLN A 215 32.06 -3.14 -21.80
N CYS A 216 32.32 -2.05 -21.06
CA CYS A 216 33.29 -1.03 -21.47
C CYS A 216 34.71 -1.60 -21.54
N SER A 217 35.09 -2.47 -20.58
CA SER A 217 36.37 -3.18 -20.61
C SER A 217 36.51 -4.09 -21.84
N GLN A 218 35.45 -4.81 -22.21
CA GLN A 218 35.44 -5.63 -23.43
C GLN A 218 35.54 -4.79 -24.71
N ILE A 219 34.90 -3.62 -24.76
CA ILE A 219 35.01 -2.68 -25.89
C ILE A 219 36.46 -2.20 -26.01
N VAL A 220 37.08 -1.76 -24.92
CA VAL A 220 38.48 -1.32 -24.90
C VAL A 220 39.43 -2.46 -25.34
N GLN A 221 39.16 -3.70 -24.94
CA GLN A 221 39.93 -4.86 -25.39
C GLN A 221 39.77 -5.11 -26.90
N ARG A 222 38.54 -5.04 -27.42
CA ARG A 222 38.26 -5.19 -28.86
C ARG A 222 38.95 -4.10 -29.68
N ASP A 223 38.84 -2.84 -29.26
CA ASP A 223 39.47 -1.71 -29.94
C ASP A 223 40.99 -1.87 -29.98
N ARG A 224 41.60 -2.34 -28.89
CA ARG A 224 43.03 -2.67 -28.85
C ARG A 224 43.40 -3.77 -29.84
N THR A 225 42.60 -4.83 -29.96
CA THR A 225 42.84 -5.90 -30.92
C THR A 225 42.69 -5.40 -32.37
N ILE A 226 41.69 -4.57 -32.66
CA ILE A 226 41.49 -3.98 -33.98
C ILE A 226 42.68 -3.08 -34.35
N SER A 227 43.16 -2.23 -33.43
CA SER A 227 44.35 -1.41 -33.68
C SER A 227 45.58 -2.25 -34.02
N LEU A 228 45.83 -3.34 -33.26
CA LEU A 228 46.94 -4.25 -33.56
C LEU A 228 46.79 -4.94 -34.93
N GLN A 229 45.57 -5.30 -35.34
CA GLN A 229 45.31 -5.86 -36.67
C GLN A 229 45.55 -4.83 -37.79
N ILE A 230 45.16 -3.57 -37.56
CA ILE A 230 45.40 -2.48 -38.52
C ILE A 230 46.90 -2.25 -38.69
N ASP A 231 47.65 -2.16 -37.58
CA ASP A 231 49.11 -1.97 -37.60
C ASP A 231 49.80 -3.11 -38.37
N ASN A 232 49.45 -4.37 -38.07
CA ASN A 232 49.96 -5.53 -38.80
C ASN A 232 49.63 -5.48 -40.31
N SER A 233 48.40 -5.07 -40.68
CA SER A 233 47.98 -4.95 -42.08
C SER A 233 48.70 -3.82 -42.83
N PHE A 234 49.16 -2.80 -42.11
CA PHE A 234 49.90 -1.68 -42.68
C PHE A 234 51.33 -2.10 -42.99
N ASP A 235 51.97 -2.83 -42.07
CA ASP A 235 53.31 -3.40 -42.28
C ASP A 235 53.33 -4.40 -43.45
N GLU A 236 52.30 -5.25 -43.57
CA GLU A 236 52.17 -6.17 -44.71
C GLU A 236 52.03 -5.42 -46.05
N ARG A 237 51.19 -4.38 -46.09
CA ARG A 237 51.03 -3.55 -47.30
C ARG A 237 52.30 -2.78 -47.66
N LYS A 238 53.03 -2.27 -46.65
CA LYS A 238 54.31 -1.61 -46.85
C LYS A 238 55.32 -2.56 -47.48
N LYS A 239 55.41 -3.80 -46.95
CA LYS A 239 56.27 -4.85 -47.51
C LYS A 239 55.91 -5.19 -48.95
N GLN A 240 54.61 -5.36 -49.25
CA GLN A 240 54.15 -5.59 -50.63
C GLN A 240 54.51 -4.44 -51.58
N PHE A 241 54.47 -3.20 -51.10
CA PHE A 241 54.85 -2.03 -51.90
C PHE A 241 56.36 -2.00 -52.19
N GLU A 242 57.19 -2.32 -51.18
CA GLU A 242 58.64 -2.46 -51.35
C GLU A 242 58.97 -3.58 -52.35
N ASP A 243 58.34 -4.74 -52.24
CA ASP A 243 58.50 -5.86 -53.18
C ASP A 243 58.08 -5.47 -54.61
N SER A 244 56.95 -4.76 -54.76
CA SER A 244 56.49 -4.25 -56.06
C SER A 244 57.44 -3.20 -56.66
N SER A 245 58.03 -2.35 -55.82
CA SER A 245 59.04 -1.36 -56.25
C SER A 245 60.29 -2.06 -56.79
N ILE A 246 60.76 -3.10 -56.09
CA ILE A 246 61.89 -3.93 -56.54
C ILE A 246 61.56 -4.61 -57.87
N GLN A 247 60.37 -5.20 -58.01
CA GLN A 247 59.93 -5.80 -59.27
C GLN A 247 59.92 -4.78 -60.42
N LYS A 248 59.40 -3.57 -60.20
CA LYS A 248 59.40 -2.49 -61.20
C LYS A 248 60.82 -2.07 -61.61
N GLN A 249 61.76 -1.99 -60.67
CA GLN A 249 63.16 -1.71 -60.97
C GLN A 249 63.79 -2.82 -61.82
N ASN A 250 63.54 -4.09 -61.49
CA ASN A 250 64.03 -5.23 -62.26
C ASN A 250 63.47 -5.24 -63.69
N ILE A 251 62.17 -4.97 -63.86
CA ILE A 251 61.54 -4.85 -65.19
C ILE A 251 62.18 -3.71 -65.99
N LYS A 252 62.45 -2.56 -65.35
CA LYS A 252 63.10 -1.42 -66.01
C LYS A 252 64.52 -1.76 -66.49
N GLN A 253 65.30 -2.48 -65.68
CA GLN A 253 66.64 -2.95 -66.07
C GLN A 253 66.57 -3.95 -67.23
N LEU A 254 65.60 -4.87 -67.21
CA LEU A 254 65.38 -5.83 -68.29
C LEU A 254 65.05 -5.13 -69.62
N ASN A 255 64.15 -4.15 -69.60
CA ASN A 255 63.80 -3.38 -70.79
C ASN A 255 64.99 -2.58 -71.33
N GLN A 256 65.82 -1.99 -70.46
CA GLN A 256 67.06 -1.32 -70.89
C GLN A 256 68.03 -2.26 -71.60
N LEU A 257 68.18 -3.50 -71.11
CA LEU A 257 69.00 -4.52 -71.78
C LEU A 257 68.41 -4.92 -73.13
N LEU A 258 67.08 -5.05 -73.21
CA LEU A 258 66.38 -5.38 -74.46
C LEU A 258 66.55 -4.29 -75.51
N ASP A 259 66.45 -3.02 -75.12
CA ASP A 259 66.66 -1.88 -76.01
C ASP A 259 68.10 -1.84 -76.55
N GLN A 260 69.10 -2.11 -75.69
CA GLN A 260 70.50 -2.22 -76.12
C GLN A 260 70.71 -3.34 -77.15
N LEU A 261 70.03 -4.48 -77.01
CA LEU A 261 70.06 -5.57 -77.99
C LEU A 261 69.36 -5.18 -79.32
N SER A 262 68.31 -4.37 -79.27
CA SER A 262 67.58 -3.92 -80.47
C SER A 262 68.41 -2.97 -81.35
N LEU A 263 69.23 -2.12 -80.74
CA LEU A 263 70.12 -1.17 -81.43
C LEU A 263 71.24 -1.87 -82.21
N GLN A 264 71.56 -3.13 -81.91
CA GLN A 264 72.50 -3.93 -82.70
C GLN A 264 71.87 -4.50 -83.99
N LYS A 265 70.55 -4.35 -84.21
CA LYS A 265 69.83 -5.09 -85.26
C LYS A 265 69.30 -4.27 -86.44
N ASN A 266 69.53 -2.95 -86.51
CA ASN A 266 69.00 -2.10 -87.59
C ASN A 266 70.07 -1.19 -88.23
N GLU A 267 70.78 -1.73 -89.22
CA GLU A 267 71.29 -0.98 -90.37
C GLU A 267 70.77 -1.65 -91.66
N GLN A 268 69.63 -1.19 -92.18
CA GLN A 268 69.29 -1.16 -93.62
C GLN A 268 67.94 -0.43 -93.84
N SER A 269 67.91 0.32 -94.95
CA SER A 269 67.01 1.42 -95.38
C SER A 269 66.07 0.93 -96.54
N PRO A 270 65.18 1.71 -97.22
CA PRO A 270 64.26 2.82 -96.88
C PRO A 270 62.83 2.74 -97.52
N GLN A 271 62.05 3.84 -97.34
CA GLN A 271 60.96 4.43 -98.17
C GLN A 271 59.59 3.73 -98.34
N SER A 272 58.49 4.43 -97.99
CA SER A 272 57.59 5.10 -98.95
C SER A 272 56.28 5.61 -98.30
N SER A 273 55.67 6.57 -98.98
CA SER A 273 54.52 7.44 -98.74
C SER A 273 53.14 6.77 -98.70
N ASN A 274 52.16 7.32 -97.96
CA ASN A 274 50.93 7.96 -98.53
C ASN A 274 49.84 8.31 -97.49
N SER A 275 49.05 9.30 -97.90
CA SER A 275 47.89 9.98 -97.29
C SER A 275 46.57 9.21 -97.21
N THR A 276 45.71 9.50 -96.22
CA THR A 276 44.23 9.76 -96.30
C THR A 276 43.68 10.03 -94.88
N LYS A 277 43.17 11.23 -94.55
CA LYS A 277 41.74 11.66 -94.51
C LYS A 277 40.77 10.61 -93.96
N GLU A 278 40.09 10.90 -92.85
CA GLU A 278 38.61 11.05 -92.80
C GLU A 278 38.09 11.53 -91.42
N ASP A 279 37.06 12.39 -91.51
CA ASP A 279 36.20 12.94 -90.46
C ASP A 279 35.19 11.91 -89.91
N SER A 280 34.71 12.10 -88.67
CA SER A 280 33.32 11.84 -88.19
C SER A 280 33.29 11.90 -86.64
N THR A 281 32.70 12.91 -85.99
CA THR A 281 31.27 13.20 -85.76
C THR A 281 30.48 12.10 -85.04
N SER A 282 30.07 12.34 -83.78
CA SER A 282 28.70 12.22 -83.21
C SER A 282 28.75 12.09 -81.68
N CYS A 283 28.18 13.01 -80.90
CA CYS A 283 26.79 12.97 -80.35
C CYS A 283 26.47 11.67 -79.57
N SER A 284 26.33 11.70 -78.25
CA SER A 284 25.13 12.09 -77.46
C SER A 284 24.18 10.91 -77.19
N SER A 285 23.39 11.05 -76.10
CA SER A 285 22.30 10.20 -75.57
C SER A 285 22.72 9.38 -74.34
N GLN A 286 22.32 9.74 -73.12
CA GLN A 286 20.96 9.58 -72.54
C GLN A 286 20.37 8.18 -72.74
N ASN A 287 20.12 7.48 -71.64
CA ASN A 287 18.99 6.57 -71.53
C ASN A 287 18.60 6.37 -70.06
N GLU A 288 17.42 6.90 -69.74
CA GLU A 288 16.60 6.48 -68.62
C GLU A 288 16.08 5.06 -68.86
N LYS A 289 15.92 4.27 -67.78
CA LYS A 289 14.85 3.26 -67.66
C LYS A 289 14.69 2.75 -66.21
N LYS A 290 13.60 3.20 -65.58
CA LYS A 290 12.76 2.45 -64.61
C LYS A 290 12.05 1.29 -65.36
N PRO A 291 11.47 0.22 -64.73
CA PRO A 291 10.48 0.31 -63.64
C PRO A 291 10.38 -0.90 -62.63
N SER A 292 9.34 -0.81 -61.76
CA SER A 292 8.65 -1.83 -60.91
C SER A 292 9.41 -2.44 -59.71
N GLU A 293 9.00 -2.22 -58.46
CA GLU A 293 7.83 -2.76 -57.72
C GLU A 293 7.71 -4.29 -57.70
N ILE A 294 8.27 -4.92 -56.65
CA ILE A 294 7.68 -6.06 -55.93
C ILE A 294 8.00 -5.86 -54.44
N GLY A 295 6.95 -5.85 -53.61
CA GLY A 295 7.06 -5.69 -52.17
C GLY A 295 7.63 -6.91 -51.45
N SER A 296 8.25 -6.66 -50.30
CA SER A 296 8.20 -7.62 -49.20
C SER A 296 8.30 -6.89 -47.87
N SER A 297 7.24 -7.06 -47.10
CA SER A 297 7.03 -6.71 -45.70
C SER A 297 8.12 -7.27 -44.79
N GLY A 298 8.69 -6.41 -43.93
CA GLY A 298 9.62 -6.80 -42.88
C GLY A 298 9.80 -5.67 -41.87
N SER A 299 8.94 -5.66 -40.86
CA SER A 299 8.93 -4.78 -39.69
C SER A 299 10.31 -4.62 -39.03
N ASN A 300 10.82 -3.40 -38.97
CA ASN A 300 11.86 -2.98 -38.02
C ASN A 300 11.51 -1.59 -37.48
N ILE A 301 10.86 -1.60 -36.32
CA ILE A 301 10.66 -0.43 -35.46
C ILE A 301 12.05 0.04 -35.03
N SER A 302 12.50 1.16 -35.60
CA SER A 302 13.69 1.86 -35.11
C SER A 302 13.32 2.62 -33.82
N PRO A 303 14.21 2.64 -32.81
CA PRO A 303 13.97 3.36 -31.58
C PRO A 303 14.04 4.86 -31.83
N ILE A 304 13.00 5.55 -31.37
CA ILE A 304 12.98 7.00 -31.20
C ILE A 304 14.14 7.36 -30.26
N LYS A 305 15.22 7.89 -30.83
CA LYS A 305 16.23 8.63 -30.08
C LYS A 305 15.65 10.01 -29.80
N GLU A 306 15.02 10.17 -28.65
CA GLU A 306 14.90 11.49 -28.02
C GLU A 306 16.32 11.91 -27.60
N GLU A 307 16.92 12.72 -28.45
CA GLU A 307 18.13 13.47 -28.16
C GLU A 307 17.73 14.59 -27.18
N ILE A 308 17.76 14.27 -25.89
CA ILE A 308 17.69 15.28 -24.84
C ILE A 308 19.05 16.00 -24.85
N ASP A 309 19.02 17.23 -25.35
CA ASP A 309 20.11 18.19 -25.33
C ASP A 309 20.53 18.50 -23.88
N LEU A 310 21.47 17.71 -23.37
CA LEU A 310 21.99 17.79 -22.01
C LEU A 310 23.23 18.69 -21.97
N ASN A 311 23.14 19.90 -22.53
CA ASN A 311 24.25 20.85 -22.55
C ASN A 311 23.84 22.31 -22.30
N GLN A 312 22.95 22.57 -21.34
CA GLN A 312 22.81 23.91 -20.76
C GLN A 312 22.45 23.86 -19.27
N TYR A 313 23.40 23.52 -18.40
CA TYR A 313 23.44 24.14 -17.06
C TYR A 313 24.82 24.69 -16.78
N LYS A 314 24.85 26.02 -16.89
CA LYS A 314 25.95 26.91 -16.56
C LYS A 314 26.38 26.73 -15.11
N LYS A 315 27.70 26.81 -14.95
CA LYS A 315 28.43 27.11 -13.72
C LYS A 315 27.70 28.20 -12.94
N ALA A 316 27.30 27.88 -11.70
CA ALA A 316 27.11 28.86 -10.67
C ALA A 316 28.21 28.62 -9.63
N ASP A 317 29.18 29.53 -9.63
CA ASP A 317 30.23 29.62 -8.62
C ASP A 317 29.57 29.92 -7.26
N PHE A 318 29.50 28.93 -6.37
CA PHE A 318 29.28 29.21 -4.95
C PHE A 318 30.63 29.37 -4.26
N SER A 319 31.02 30.64 -4.24
CA SER A 319 32.04 31.23 -3.39
C SER A 319 31.85 30.87 -1.92
N SER A 320 32.99 30.64 -1.30
CA SER A 320 33.29 30.47 0.12
C SER A 320 32.34 31.14 1.11
N ASN A 321 31.92 30.37 2.12
CA ASN A 321 31.83 30.90 3.48
C ASN A 321 32.53 29.96 4.47
N LYS A 322 33.72 30.39 4.88
CA LYS A 322 34.46 29.86 6.02
C LYS A 322 33.64 30.12 7.28
N LYS A 323 33.24 29.06 7.99
CA LYS A 323 33.26 29.08 9.46
C LYS A 323 33.96 27.82 9.94
N LYS A 324 35.15 28.06 10.48
CA LYS A 324 35.89 27.12 11.33
C LYS A 324 35.06 26.95 12.60
N ASP A 325 34.71 25.72 12.93
CA ASP A 325 34.62 25.30 14.32
C ASP A 325 35.31 23.96 14.46
N ASN A 326 36.41 23.99 15.20
CA ASN A 326 37.16 22.85 15.66
C ASN A 326 36.28 22.02 16.60
N LEU A 327 36.08 20.73 16.31
CA LEU A 327 35.91 19.74 17.36
C LEU A 327 36.38 18.37 16.87
N SER A 328 37.61 18.08 17.24
CA SER A 328 38.21 16.75 17.21
C SER A 328 37.41 15.84 18.15
N MET A 329 36.76 14.81 17.58
CA MET A 329 36.57 13.55 18.29
C MET A 329 36.87 12.40 17.33
N LYS A 330 38.12 11.93 17.36
CA LYS A 330 38.43 10.55 17.03
C LYS A 330 37.74 9.67 18.08
N ARG A 331 36.71 8.91 17.67
CA ARG A 331 36.24 7.75 18.45
C ARG A 331 36.41 6.49 17.63
N ASN A 332 36.99 5.54 18.33
CA ASN A 332 37.49 4.24 17.93
C ASN A 332 36.30 3.30 17.63
N ILE A 333 36.32 2.63 16.47
CA ILE A 333 35.25 1.72 16.01
C ILE A 333 35.64 0.28 16.36
N ASN A 334 35.78 -0.05 17.66
CA ASN A 334 36.02 -1.45 18.06
C ASN A 334 35.34 -1.96 19.33
N ASP A 335 34.50 -1.16 20.02
CA ASP A 335 33.83 -1.62 21.26
C ASP A 335 32.30 -1.61 21.16
N LEU A 336 31.70 -2.35 20.23
CA LEU A 336 30.24 -2.51 20.20
C LEU A 336 29.77 -3.94 19.94
N TYR A 337 30.27 -4.87 20.76
CA TYR A 337 29.57 -6.11 21.07
C TYR A 337 29.70 -6.41 22.56
N GLN A 338 28.78 -5.87 23.37
CA GLN A 338 28.45 -6.46 24.66
C GLN A 338 26.93 -6.57 24.78
N THR A 339 26.48 -7.81 24.94
CA THR A 339 25.11 -8.22 25.21
C THR A 339 24.63 -7.69 26.58
N PRO A 340 23.39 -7.20 26.73
CA PRO A 340 22.87 -6.81 28.03
C PRO A 340 22.52 -8.06 28.86
N ASN A 341 23.16 -8.13 30.03
CA ASN A 341 22.97 -9.14 31.06
C ASN A 341 21.61 -8.92 31.75
N LYS A 342 20.77 -9.97 31.81
CA LYS A 342 19.44 -9.94 32.44
C LYS A 342 19.57 -10.31 33.92
N GLU A 343 19.75 -9.36 34.84
CA GLU A 343 19.64 -9.71 36.26
C GLU A 343 19.23 -8.63 37.28
N ASN A 344 18.95 -7.37 36.90
CA ASN A 344 18.71 -6.31 37.90
C ASN A 344 17.27 -5.78 38.08
N ASP A 345 16.26 -6.35 37.41
CA ASP A 345 14.88 -5.81 37.48
C ASP A 345 13.99 -6.36 38.61
N LYS A 346 14.55 -7.11 39.58
CA LYS A 346 13.77 -7.66 40.72
C LYS A 346 13.86 -6.88 42.03
N GLN A 347 14.68 -5.83 42.14
CA GLN A 347 14.89 -5.14 43.43
C GLN A 347 14.16 -3.79 43.60
N LEU A 348 13.44 -3.30 42.58
CA LEU A 348 12.77 -1.98 42.68
C LEU A 348 11.29 -2.05 43.10
N ILE A 349 10.69 -3.24 43.22
CA ILE A 349 9.25 -3.38 43.49
C ILE A 349 8.92 -3.51 45.00
N ASN A 350 9.91 -3.73 45.87
CA ASN A 350 9.69 -3.91 47.32
C ASN A 350 9.86 -2.66 48.20
N LYS A 351 9.85 -1.43 47.64
CA LYS A 351 10.02 -0.18 48.42
C LYS A 351 8.81 0.77 48.46
N ILE A 352 7.64 0.36 47.95
CA ILE A 352 6.43 1.21 47.95
C ILE A 352 5.32 0.68 48.89
N ILE A 353 5.53 -0.46 49.54
CA ILE A 353 4.62 -0.98 50.56
C ILE A 353 5.42 -1.00 51.86
N ILE A 354 4.85 -0.45 52.94
CA ILE A 354 5.46 -0.13 54.25
C ILE A 354 5.87 1.35 54.35
N ASN A 355 4.86 2.20 54.57
CA ASN A 355 4.90 3.31 55.53
C ASN A 355 3.46 3.79 55.75
N GLY A 356 2.72 3.01 56.54
CA GLY A 356 1.48 3.42 57.17
C GLY A 356 1.59 3.12 58.66
N PHE A 357 1.07 4.05 59.48
CA PHE A 357 0.99 4.06 60.95
C PHE A 357 2.17 4.66 61.72
N SER A 358 2.00 5.94 62.08
CA SER A 358 2.18 6.37 63.46
C SER A 358 1.36 7.63 63.78
N ASN A 359 0.72 7.57 64.94
CA ASN A 359 -0.14 8.59 65.55
C ASN A 359 0.62 9.87 65.93
N SER A 360 -0.09 11.00 65.95
CA SER A 360 0.07 12.00 67.02
C SER A 360 -1.08 13.01 67.04
N SER A 361 -1.66 13.19 68.21
CA SER A 361 -2.66 14.18 68.58
C SER A 361 -2.10 15.61 68.59
N SER A 362 -3.00 16.59 68.43
CA SER A 362 -3.26 17.71 69.36
C SER A 362 -3.48 19.05 68.66
N ASN A 363 -4.40 19.79 69.28
CA ASN A 363 -4.59 21.23 69.32
C ASN A 363 -5.60 21.92 68.38
N GLN A 364 -6.54 22.54 69.10
CA GLN A 364 -7.52 23.55 68.73
C GLN A 364 -6.87 24.76 68.03
N ALA A 365 -7.59 25.34 67.06
CA ALA A 365 -7.89 26.76 67.03
C ALA A 365 -8.94 27.06 65.95
N ASN A 366 -9.97 27.81 66.35
CA ASN A 366 -10.87 28.56 65.49
C ASN A 366 -10.10 29.43 64.48
N LEU A 367 -10.66 29.62 63.28
CA LEU A 367 -10.95 30.95 62.71
C LEU A 367 -11.70 30.84 61.38
N ASP A 368 -12.76 31.63 61.28
CA ASP A 368 -13.63 31.87 60.14
C ASP A 368 -12.91 32.54 58.96
N SER A 369 -13.10 32.00 57.74
CA SER A 369 -13.36 32.77 56.50
C SER A 369 -13.41 31.89 55.24
N PRO A 370 -14.42 32.04 54.36
CA PRO A 370 -14.40 31.40 53.05
C PRO A 370 -13.69 32.29 52.01
N VAL A 371 -12.52 31.84 51.55
CA VAL A 371 -11.87 32.40 50.35
C VAL A 371 -12.44 31.74 49.10
N LEU A 372 -13.13 32.54 48.30
CA LEU A 372 -13.68 32.21 46.99
C LEU A 372 -12.55 32.08 45.96
N ILE A 373 -12.13 30.84 45.64
CA ILE A 373 -11.21 30.57 44.53
C ILE A 373 -12.04 30.33 43.26
N LYS A 374 -12.05 31.31 42.36
CA LYS A 374 -12.47 31.14 40.96
C LYS A 374 -11.42 30.27 40.25
N MET A 375 -11.75 29.01 39.97
CA MET A 375 -10.99 28.20 39.01
C MET A 375 -11.45 28.51 37.58
N ASN A 376 -10.49 28.93 36.75
CA ASN A 376 -10.65 29.14 35.32
C ASN A 376 -10.91 27.81 34.61
N SER A 377 -11.96 27.79 33.77
CA SER A 377 -12.31 26.69 32.91
C SER A 377 -11.49 26.69 31.62
N TYR A 378 -10.46 25.85 31.56
CA TYR A 378 -9.85 25.41 30.29
C TYR A 378 -9.68 23.90 30.32
N GLY A 379 -10.60 23.18 29.69
CA GLY A 379 -10.55 21.72 29.63
C GLY A 379 -11.85 21.09 29.16
N LYS A 380 -12.29 21.37 27.93
CA LYS A 380 -13.44 20.66 27.30
C LYS A 380 -13.12 19.98 25.96
N ASN A 381 -11.87 20.02 25.48
CA ASN A 381 -11.53 19.52 24.14
C ASN A 381 -10.82 18.14 24.13
N ALA A 382 -10.49 17.57 25.29
CA ALA A 382 -9.82 16.26 25.36
C ALA A 382 -10.82 15.08 25.34
N ASP A 383 -11.99 15.24 25.97
CA ASP A 383 -12.97 14.15 26.12
C ASP A 383 -13.71 13.82 24.82
N GLN A 384 -13.83 14.77 23.90
CA GLN A 384 -14.49 14.57 22.61
C GLN A 384 -13.65 13.71 21.64
N LYS A 385 -12.32 13.73 21.77
CA LYS A 385 -11.42 12.86 20.99
C LYS A 385 -11.40 11.42 21.51
N GLN A 386 -11.53 11.21 22.82
CA GLN A 386 -11.60 9.86 23.39
C GLN A 386 -12.95 9.17 23.09
N LEU A 387 -14.04 9.93 23.00
CA LEU A 387 -15.34 9.39 22.58
C LEU A 387 -15.29 8.86 21.13
N ASN A 388 -14.68 9.59 20.20
CA ASN A 388 -14.63 9.20 18.79
C ASN A 388 -13.81 7.92 18.53
N MET A 389 -12.77 7.64 19.32
CA MET A 389 -11.99 6.41 19.21
C MET A 389 -12.72 5.17 19.73
N LYS A 390 -13.56 5.32 20.77
CA LYS A 390 -14.32 4.21 21.37
C LYS A 390 -15.45 3.68 20.47
N TRP A 391 -15.86 4.43 19.46
CA TRP A 391 -16.93 4.03 18.52
C TRP A 391 -16.43 3.24 17.30
N MET A 392 -15.20 3.47 16.84
CA MET A 392 -14.66 2.74 15.68
C MET A 392 -14.41 1.25 15.97
N THR A 393 -14.09 0.89 17.22
CA THR A 393 -13.82 -0.50 17.62
C THR A 393 -15.10 -1.30 17.94
N ALA A 394 -16.22 -0.65 18.26
CA ALA A 394 -17.50 -1.31 18.45
C ALA A 394 -18.21 -1.66 17.12
N SER A 395 -17.91 -0.92 16.04
CA SER A 395 -18.55 -1.11 14.73
C SER A 395 -18.06 -2.36 13.99
N THR A 396 -16.81 -2.79 14.23
CA THR A 396 -16.24 -4.00 13.60
C THR A 396 -16.78 -5.31 14.19
N ASN A 397 -17.16 -5.31 15.48
CA ASN A 397 -17.68 -6.52 16.14
C ASN A 397 -19.18 -6.79 15.85
N ASN A 398 -19.97 -5.76 15.52
CA ASN A 398 -21.39 -5.96 15.15
C ASN A 398 -21.59 -6.40 13.69
N PHE A 399 -20.59 -6.22 12.82
CA PHE A 399 -20.66 -6.66 11.42
C PHE A 399 -20.63 -8.20 11.26
N HIS A 400 -20.11 -8.94 12.24
CA HIS A 400 -20.08 -10.41 12.19
C HIS A 400 -21.44 -11.06 12.52
N ASN A 401 -22.31 -10.36 13.26
CA ASN A 401 -23.63 -10.87 13.63
C ASN A 401 -24.76 -10.44 12.67
N ALA A 402 -24.56 -9.39 11.88
CA ALA A 402 -25.58 -8.91 10.94
C ALA A 402 -25.68 -9.72 9.64
N PHE A 403 -24.71 -10.60 9.34
CA PHE A 403 -24.72 -11.48 8.17
C PHE A 403 -25.21 -12.91 8.45
N GLN A 404 -25.75 -13.20 9.64
CA GLN A 404 -26.36 -14.49 9.99
C GLN A 404 -27.90 -14.49 9.97
N PHE A 405 -28.54 -13.38 9.60
CA PHE A 405 -29.98 -13.32 9.39
C PHE A 405 -30.29 -12.85 7.98
N ASN A 406 -30.19 -13.79 7.04
CA ASN A 406 -31.09 -13.95 5.90
C ASN A 406 -30.81 -15.29 5.23
#